data_AF-A0A8T9SAA7-F1
#
_entry.id   AF-A0A8T9SAA7-F1
#
_cell.length_a   1.000
_cell.length_b   1.000
_cell.length_c   1.000
_cell.angle_alpha   90.00
_cell.angle_beta   90.00
_cell.angle_gamma   90.00
#
_symmetry.space_group_name_H-M   'P 1'
#
loop_
_entity.id
_entity.type
_entity.pdbx_description
1 polymer ?
#
loop_
_entity_poly.entity_id
_entity_poly.type
_entity_poly.pdbx_seq_one_letter_code
_entity_poly.pdbx_strand_id
1 'polypeptide(L)'
;MPLTDYLRRFQKLRVATSRQHGEAPYKPALLLAVLEGIAEGTILDNRIEITPELIAAFKAICADLSTGSLFTAANFALPFYHLRSDGFWHLHTWPGLDILLTKSNSVRSFRHLRDVVAYAALDF
;
A
#
# COMPACT_ATOMS: atom_id res chain seq x y z
N MET A 1 -0.70 -4.20 17.67
CA MET A 1 -1.58 -3.00 17.92
C MET A 1 -3.04 -3.43 18.12
N PRO A 2 -3.86 -2.80 18.99
CA PRO A 2 -5.29 -3.13 19.16
C PRO A 2 -6.16 -2.83 17.93
N LEU A 3 -7.21 -3.62 17.70
CA LEU A 3 -8.14 -3.44 16.56
C LEU A 3 -8.78 -2.03 16.51
N THR A 4 -9.12 -1.47 17.67
CA THR A 4 -9.67 -0.11 17.76
C THR A 4 -8.73 0.96 17.23
N ASP A 5 -7.42 0.76 17.36
CA ASP A 5 -6.42 1.68 16.84
C ASP A 5 -6.24 1.51 15.33
N TYR A 6 -6.33 0.29 14.80
CA TYR A 6 -6.41 0.05 13.35
C TYR A 6 -7.60 0.76 12.73
N LEU A 7 -8.81 0.58 13.28
CA LEU A 7 -10.02 1.24 12.79
C LEU A 7 -9.85 2.76 12.72
N ARG A 8 -9.31 3.35 13.80
CA ARG A 8 -9.05 4.80 13.86
C ARG A 8 -8.04 5.26 12.81
N ARG A 9 -6.97 4.48 12.59
CA ARG A 9 -5.92 4.83 11.60
C ARG A 9 -6.41 4.65 10.17
N PHE A 10 -7.16 3.59 9.88
CA PHE A 10 -7.73 3.33 8.56
C PHE A 10 -8.76 4.40 8.16
N GLN A 11 -9.52 4.95 9.12
CA GLN A 11 -10.41 6.09 8.87
C GLN A 11 -9.67 7.42 8.64
N LYS A 12 -8.38 7.51 9.01
CA LYS A 12 -7.58 8.74 8.96
C LYS A 12 -6.35 8.62 8.05
N LEU A 13 -6.42 7.76 7.04
CA LEU A 13 -5.32 7.56 6.10
C LEU A 13 -4.94 8.87 5.43
N ARG A 14 -3.63 9.15 5.37
CA ARG A 14 -3.12 10.30 4.65
C ARG A 14 -3.11 10.01 3.15
N VAL A 15 -4.23 10.31 2.49
CA VAL A 15 -4.41 10.19 1.05
C VAL A 15 -3.99 11.47 0.32
N ALA A 16 -3.58 11.34 -0.95
CA ALA A 16 -3.35 12.51 -1.79
C ALA A 16 -4.69 13.16 -2.13
N THR A 17 -4.75 14.49 -2.15
CA THR A 17 -5.99 15.23 -2.43
C THR A 17 -5.80 16.20 -3.59
N SER A 18 -6.86 16.37 -4.39
CA SER A 18 -6.92 17.32 -5.49
C SER A 18 -8.20 18.13 -5.39
N ARG A 19 -8.11 19.45 -5.56
CA ARG A 19 -9.29 20.34 -5.56
C ARG A 19 -10.34 19.95 -6.61
N GLN A 20 -9.92 19.34 -7.71
CA GLN A 20 -10.79 19.00 -8.83
C GLN A 20 -11.42 17.61 -8.71
N HIS A 21 -10.79 16.68 -8.00
CA HIS A 21 -11.15 15.25 -8.05
C HIS A 21 -11.25 14.59 -6.66
N GLY A 22 -11.12 15.36 -5.58
CA GLY A 22 -11.24 14.84 -4.22
C GLY A 22 -10.03 14.03 -3.77
N GLU A 23 -10.29 12.96 -3.04
CA GLU A 23 -9.28 12.10 -2.41
C GLU A 23 -8.85 10.95 -3.31
N ALA A 24 -7.56 10.66 -3.35
CA ALA A 24 -7.01 9.59 -4.16
C ALA A 24 -7.30 8.21 -3.52
N PRO A 25 -7.83 7.24 -4.29
CA PRO A 25 -8.29 5.96 -3.74
C PRO A 25 -7.14 4.98 -3.42
N TYR A 26 -5.89 5.31 -3.76
CA TYR A 26 -4.79 4.35 -3.82
C TYR A 26 -4.46 3.64 -2.49
N LYS A 27 -4.34 4.38 -1.38
CA LYS A 27 -4.05 3.76 -0.08
C LYS A 27 -5.24 2.93 0.43
N PRO A 28 -6.48 3.45 0.42
CA PRO A 28 -7.66 2.64 0.73
C PRO A 28 -7.77 1.37 -0.13
N ALA A 29 -7.60 1.49 -1.46
CA ALA A 29 -7.67 0.35 -2.37
C ALA A 29 -6.62 -0.71 -2.06
N LEU A 30 -5.39 -0.31 -1.72
CA LEU A 30 -4.34 -1.27 -1.34
C LEU A 30 -4.67 -1.98 -0.03
N LEU A 31 -5.20 -1.28 0.96
CA LEU A 31 -5.59 -1.91 2.23
C LEU A 31 -6.74 -2.90 2.03
N LEU A 32 -7.76 -2.53 1.24
CA LEU A 32 -8.84 -3.44 0.91
C LEU A 32 -8.32 -4.69 0.18
N ALA A 33 -7.45 -4.53 -0.80
CA ALA A 33 -6.84 -5.66 -1.51
C ALA A 33 -6.05 -6.60 -0.57
N VAL A 34 -5.35 -6.05 0.43
CA VAL A 34 -4.68 -6.85 1.47
C VAL A 34 -5.68 -7.56 2.36
N LEU A 35 -6.74 -6.89 2.80
CA LEU A 35 -7.78 -7.49 3.64
C LEU A 35 -8.56 -8.59 2.92
N GLU A 36 -8.86 -8.40 1.64
CA GLU A 36 -9.44 -9.42 0.76
C GLU A 36 -8.51 -10.63 0.65
N GLY A 37 -7.21 -10.40 0.38
CA GLY A 37 -6.24 -11.48 0.31
C GLY A 37 -6.09 -12.27 1.62
N ILE A 38 -6.20 -11.61 2.77
CA ILE A 38 -6.25 -12.28 4.08
C ILE A 38 -7.54 -13.09 4.22
N ALA A 39 -8.70 -12.51 3.88
CA ALA A 39 -10.00 -13.18 3.98
C ALA A 39 -10.10 -14.41 3.06
N GLU A 40 -9.49 -14.35 1.88
CA GLU A 40 -9.43 -15.43 0.89
C GLU A 40 -8.32 -16.45 1.15
N GLY A 41 -7.43 -16.18 2.12
CA GLY A 41 -6.31 -17.06 2.45
C GLY A 41 -5.15 -17.05 1.45
N THR A 42 -5.07 -16.03 0.58
CA THR A 42 -3.90 -15.81 -0.29
C THR A 42 -2.75 -15.11 0.44
N ILE A 43 -3.06 -14.40 1.54
CA ILE A 43 -2.09 -13.86 2.50
C ILE A 43 -2.33 -14.56 3.83
N LEU A 44 -1.48 -15.53 4.18
CA LEU A 44 -1.66 -16.39 5.35
C LEU A 44 -0.94 -15.87 6.60
N ASP A 45 0.18 -15.18 6.40
CA ASP A 45 1.02 -14.66 7.47
C ASP A 45 1.04 -13.13 7.43
N ASN A 46 1.55 -12.50 8.49
CA ASN A 46 1.80 -11.05 8.52
C ASN A 46 3.01 -10.67 7.65
N ARG A 47 2.94 -11.06 6.37
CA ARG A 47 3.97 -10.95 5.35
C ARG A 47 3.29 -10.70 4.01
N ILE A 48 3.12 -9.43 3.69
CA ILE A 48 2.45 -8.97 2.46
C ILE A 48 3.51 -8.78 1.37
N GLU A 49 3.64 -9.78 0.50
CA GLU A 49 4.53 -9.75 -0.65
C GLU A 49 3.88 -9.00 -1.84
N ILE A 50 4.72 -8.46 -2.73
CA ILE A 50 4.24 -7.81 -3.96
C ILE A 50 3.97 -8.89 -5.01
N THR A 51 2.78 -9.48 -4.96
CA THR A 51 2.36 -10.54 -5.89
C THR A 51 1.52 -10.00 -7.06
N PRO A 52 1.46 -10.71 -8.20
CA PRO A 52 0.56 -10.35 -9.30
C PRO A 52 -0.92 -10.26 -8.86
N GLU A 53 -1.35 -11.16 -7.97
CA GLU A 53 -2.70 -11.23 -7.44
C GLU A 53 -3.04 -9.97 -6.62
N LEU A 54 -2.14 -9.56 -5.72
CA LEU A 54 -2.32 -8.33 -4.93
C LEU A 54 -2.37 -7.08 -5.83
N ILE A 55 -1.56 -7.04 -6.88
CA ILE A 55 -1.56 -5.92 -7.85
C ILE A 55 -2.86 -5.90 -8.63
N ALA A 56 -3.38 -7.07 -9.03
CA ALA A 56 -4.64 -7.18 -9.76
C ALA A 56 -5.83 -6.73 -8.90
N ALA A 57 -5.93 -7.24 -7.67
CA ALA A 57 -6.95 -6.84 -6.70
C ALA A 57 -6.90 -5.32 -6.43
N PHE A 58 -5.71 -4.77 -6.17
CA PHE A 58 -5.53 -3.33 -6.00
C PHE A 58 -6.04 -2.53 -7.20
N LYS A 59 -5.73 -2.95 -8.42
CA LYS A 59 -6.17 -2.23 -9.64
C LYS A 59 -7.69 -2.29 -9.81
N ALA A 60 -8.30 -3.44 -9.54
CA ALA A 60 -9.75 -3.61 -9.61
C ALA A 60 -10.46 -2.70 -8.60
N ILE A 61 -10.09 -2.78 -7.32
CA ILE A 61 -10.68 -1.95 -6.26
C ILE A 61 -10.41 -0.46 -6.50
N CYS A 62 -9.20 -0.11 -6.98
CA CYS A 62 -8.88 1.26 -7.32
C CYS A 62 -9.79 1.80 -8.43
N ALA A 63 -10.13 0.97 -9.43
CA ALA A 63 -11.07 1.37 -10.49
C ALA A 63 -12.48 1.60 -9.93
N ASP A 64 -12.94 0.72 -9.04
CA ASP A 64 -14.27 0.84 -8.41
C ASP A 64 -14.39 2.07 -7.50
N LEU A 65 -13.31 2.43 -6.80
CA LEU A 65 -13.27 3.61 -5.93
C LEU A 65 -12.98 4.93 -6.68
N SER A 66 -12.54 4.86 -7.94
CA SER A 66 -12.17 6.06 -8.69
C SER A 66 -13.41 6.79 -9.20
N THR A 67 -13.61 8.03 -8.75
CA THR A 67 -14.73 8.88 -9.16
C THR A 67 -14.44 9.74 -10.40
N GLY A 68 -13.31 9.53 -11.10
CA GLY A 68 -12.94 10.30 -12.29
C GLY A 68 -11.77 9.74 -13.11
N SER A 69 -11.60 10.25 -14.34
CA SER A 69 -10.67 9.73 -15.38
C SER A 69 -9.18 9.94 -15.12
N LEU A 70 -8.80 10.66 -14.05
CA LEU A 70 -7.40 10.97 -13.73
C LEU A 70 -6.73 9.97 -12.78
N PHE A 71 -7.50 9.16 -12.02
CA PHE A 71 -6.91 8.15 -11.14
C PHE A 71 -6.54 6.84 -11.85
N THR A 72 -6.72 6.78 -13.18
CA THR A 72 -6.45 5.64 -14.08
C THR A 72 -5.02 5.11 -13.98
N ALA A 73 -4.04 5.96 -13.63
CA ALA A 73 -2.68 5.53 -13.33
C ALA A 73 -2.60 4.97 -11.90
N ALA A 74 -3.12 3.76 -11.70
CA ALA A 74 -3.02 2.99 -10.45
C ALA A 74 -1.56 2.53 -10.21
N ASN A 75 -0.68 3.49 -9.91
CA ASN A 75 0.72 3.21 -9.60
C ASN A 75 0.81 2.56 -8.22
N PHE A 76 0.76 1.23 -8.20
CA PHE A 76 0.86 0.38 -7.01
C PHE A 76 2.05 0.74 -6.10
N ALA A 77 3.16 1.20 -6.68
CA ALA A 77 4.38 1.43 -5.93
C ALA A 77 4.24 2.53 -4.87
N LEU A 78 3.43 3.56 -5.17
CA LEU A 78 3.23 4.70 -4.29
C LEU A 78 2.44 4.36 -3.02
N PRO A 79 1.21 3.80 -3.06
CA PRO A 79 0.49 3.44 -1.85
C PRO A 79 1.26 2.41 -1.03
N PHE A 80 1.91 1.42 -1.67
CA PHE A 80 2.69 0.40 -0.98
C PHE A 80 3.85 1.00 -0.18
N TYR A 81 4.56 1.98 -0.75
CA TYR A 81 5.63 2.68 -0.04
C TYR A 81 5.11 3.66 1.02
N HIS A 82 4.09 4.46 0.69
CA HIS A 82 3.66 5.58 1.52
C HIS A 82 2.76 5.20 2.69
N LEU A 83 2.19 3.98 2.73
CA LEU A 83 1.46 3.47 3.90
C LEU A 83 2.33 3.44 5.15
N ARG A 84 3.66 3.32 5.01
CA ARG A 84 4.59 3.38 6.16
C ARG A 84 4.44 4.64 7.02
N SER A 85 4.05 5.75 6.39
CA SER A 85 3.87 7.03 7.07
C SER A 85 2.57 7.10 7.89
N ASP A 86 1.67 6.13 7.74
CA ASP A 86 0.45 5.98 8.55
C ASP A 86 0.70 5.14 9.82
N GLY A 87 1.91 4.59 9.96
CA GLY A 87 2.46 4.09 11.22
C GLY A 87 1.91 2.75 11.69
N PHE A 88 1.36 1.95 10.77
CA PHE A 88 0.97 0.56 11.00
C PHE A 88 1.55 -0.40 9.93
N TRP A 89 2.33 0.13 9.00
CA TRP A 89 2.82 -0.57 7.80
C TRP A 89 4.34 -0.53 7.78
N HIS A 90 4.97 -1.68 7.91
CA HIS A 90 6.42 -1.81 8.06
C HIS A 90 6.99 -2.44 6.81
N LEU A 91 7.89 -1.73 6.13
CA LEU A 91 8.56 -2.25 4.93
C LEU A 91 9.81 -3.01 5.35
N HIS A 92 9.91 -4.25 4.91
CA HIS A 92 11.10 -5.09 5.09
C HIS A 92 11.85 -5.18 3.77
N THR A 93 13.11 -4.76 3.78
CA THR A 93 13.98 -4.81 2.61
C THR A 93 14.58 -6.19 2.39
N TRP A 94 15.08 -6.43 1.19
CA TRP A 94 15.99 -7.55 0.98
C TRP A 94 17.28 -7.36 1.81
N PRO A 95 17.91 -8.45 2.27
CA PRO A 95 19.13 -8.37 3.08
C PRO A 95 20.20 -7.47 2.44
N GLY A 96 20.71 -6.50 3.20
CA GLY A 96 21.76 -5.58 2.75
C GLY A 96 21.27 -4.35 1.98
N LEU A 97 19.96 -4.15 1.82
CA LEU A 97 19.38 -2.99 1.13
C LEU A 97 18.71 -1.97 2.07
N ASP A 98 18.91 -2.10 3.37
CA ASP A 98 18.20 -1.35 4.42
C ASP A 98 18.41 0.17 4.31
N ILE A 99 19.58 0.57 3.80
CA ILE A 99 20.02 1.97 3.64
C ILE A 99 19.27 2.67 2.47
N LEU A 100 18.62 1.91 1.58
CA LEU A 100 18.01 2.45 0.36
C LEU A 100 16.61 3.06 0.59
N LEU A 101 15.95 2.80 1.72
CA LEU A 101 14.60 3.33 2.00
C LEU A 101 14.58 4.55 2.95
N THR A 102 15.63 5.38 2.94
CA THR A 102 15.65 6.64 3.70
C THR A 102 14.66 7.66 3.13
N LYS A 103 14.33 8.71 3.91
CA LYS A 103 13.45 9.81 3.44
C LYS A 103 13.96 10.47 2.15
N SER A 104 15.28 10.45 1.88
CA SER A 104 15.91 11.02 0.69
C SER A 104 15.98 10.06 -0.52
N ASN A 105 15.79 8.75 -0.33
CA ASN A 105 15.73 7.76 -1.41
C ASN A 105 14.30 7.20 -1.52
N SER A 106 13.38 8.05 -1.95
CA SER A 106 12.01 7.62 -2.25
C SER A 106 11.97 6.56 -3.35
N VAL A 107 10.94 5.72 -3.33
CA VAL A 107 10.65 4.78 -4.40
C VAL A 107 10.47 5.56 -5.71
N ARG A 108 11.34 5.27 -6.69
CA ARG A 108 11.43 6.01 -7.95
C ARG A 108 10.64 5.34 -9.08
N SER A 109 10.31 4.06 -8.91
CA SER A 109 9.54 3.26 -9.86
C SER A 109 9.05 1.98 -9.19
N PHE A 110 8.10 1.29 -9.84
CA PHE A 110 7.67 -0.04 -9.41
C PHE A 110 8.81 -1.07 -9.40
N ARG A 111 9.73 -0.98 -10.38
CA ARG A 111 10.93 -1.82 -10.41
C ARG A 111 11.81 -1.58 -9.19
N HIS A 112 12.11 -0.31 -8.89
CA HIS A 112 12.91 0.04 -7.71
C HIS A 112 12.27 -0.47 -6.42
N LEU A 113 10.94 -0.39 -6.30
CA LEU A 113 10.23 -0.95 -5.15
C LEU A 113 10.50 -2.46 -5.02
N ARG A 114 10.31 -3.24 -6.08
CA ARG A 114 10.51 -4.69 -6.07
C ARG A 114 11.96 -5.09 -5.80
N ASP A 115 12.91 -4.33 -6.34
CA ASP A 115 14.34 -4.59 -6.17
C ASP A 115 14.81 -4.34 -4.73
N VAL A 116 14.10 -3.49 -3.97
CA VAL A 116 14.51 -3.09 -2.61
C VAL A 116 13.66 -3.73 -1.53
N VAL A 117 12.34 -3.81 -1.73
CA VAL A 117 11.38 -4.29 -0.72
C VAL A 117 11.05 -5.76 -0.95
N ALA A 118 11.26 -6.57 0.09
CA ALA A 118 10.91 -7.97 0.09
C ALA A 118 9.41 -8.16 0.39
N TYR A 119 8.91 -7.49 1.44
CA TYR A 119 7.51 -7.56 1.87
C TYR A 119 7.16 -6.37 2.78
N ALA A 120 5.86 -6.21 3.04
CA ALA A 120 5.37 -5.36 4.12
C ALA A 120 4.75 -6.21 5.25
N ALA A 121 4.71 -5.67 6.46
CA ALA A 121 4.03 -6.27 7.61
C ALA A 121 3.17 -5.21 8.31
N LEU A 122 2.04 -5.65 8.88
CA LEU A 122 1.23 -4.85 9.81
C LEU A 122 1.86 -4.85 11.22
N ASP A 123 1.44 -3.93 12.09
CA ASP A 123 1.90 -3.93 13.50
C ASP A 123 1.70 -5.28 14.20
N PHE A 124 2.66 -5.63 15.06
CA PHE A 124 2.52 -6.68 16.07
C PHE A 124 1.84 -6.12 17.34
#